data_AF-A0A645FYG3-F1
#
_entry.id   AF-A0A645FYG3-F1
#
_cell.length_a   1.000
_cell.length_b   1.000
_cell.length_c   1.000
_cell.angle_alpha   90.00
_cell.angle_beta   90.00
_cell.angle_gamma   90.00
#
_symmetry.space_group_name_H-M   'P 1'
#
loop_
_entity.id
_entity.type
_entity.pdbx_description
1 polymer ?
#
loop_
_entity_poly.entity_id
_entity_poly.type
_entity_poly.pdbx_seq_one_letter_code
_entity_poly.pdbx_strand_id
1 'polypeptide(L)'
;MSQDTTSVSNYDVDGWVDEFRYSLSGTTASGLFTYGSMLTAYGTAVPSGWLLALKYVTDYAHVKLIVPSKMGHDASLRYVYPYFYDIRKFQIY
;
A
#
# COMPACT_ATOMS: atom_id res chain seq x y z
N MET A 1 -24.20 1.69 7.32
CA MET A 1 -23.11 2.65 7.59
C MET A 1 -22.00 2.36 6.61
N SER A 2 -21.75 3.28 5.68
CA SER A 2 -20.59 3.21 4.78
C SER A 2 -19.37 3.41 5.66
N GLN A 3 -18.63 2.33 5.90
CA GLN A 3 -17.36 2.39 6.60
C GLN A 3 -16.40 3.06 5.62
N ASP A 4 -16.16 4.34 5.85
CA ASP A 4 -15.20 5.14 5.10
C ASP A 4 -13.81 4.52 5.32
N THR A 5 -13.30 3.85 4.29
CA THR A 5 -12.04 3.10 4.33
C THR A 5 -10.80 3.98 4.23
N THR A 6 -10.97 5.31 4.25
CA THR A 6 -9.89 6.28 4.19
C THR A 6 -9.19 6.54 5.54
N SER A 7 -9.75 6.06 6.65
CA SER A 7 -9.21 6.37 7.99
C SER A 7 -7.96 5.58 8.39
N VAL A 8 -7.55 4.58 7.62
CA VAL A 8 -6.40 3.72 7.94
C VAL A 8 -5.18 3.95 7.05
N SER A 9 -5.33 4.58 5.88
CA SER A 9 -4.22 4.86 4.95
C SER A 9 -3.67 6.29 5.08
N ASN A 10 -4.18 7.10 6.00
CA ASN A 10 -3.85 8.52 6.17
C ASN A 10 -3.36 8.88 7.59
N TYR A 11 -2.76 7.92 8.30
CA TYR A 11 -2.07 8.25 9.55
C TYR A 11 -0.70 8.88 9.21
N ASP A 12 -0.67 10.20 9.05
CA ASP A 12 0.57 10.99 9.13
C ASP A 12 0.94 11.16 10.62
N VAL A 13 1.15 10.02 11.30
CA VAL A 13 1.52 9.99 12.71
C VAL A 13 3.00 9.75 12.78
N ASP A 14 3.70 10.73 13.35
CA ASP A 14 5.12 10.65 13.62
C ASP A 14 5.43 9.37 14.43
N GLY A 15 6.23 8.48 13.84
CA GLY A 15 6.58 7.18 14.42
C GLY A 15 5.69 5.98 14.05
N TRP A 16 4.63 6.13 13.24
CA TRP A 16 3.74 5.03 12.84
C TRP A 16 3.54 4.95 11.32
N VAL A 17 4.64 4.71 10.59
CA VAL A 17 4.67 4.59 9.13
C VAL A 17 4.55 3.13 8.67
N ASP A 18 3.99 2.89 7.49
CA ASP A 18 4.02 1.58 6.85
C ASP A 18 5.41 1.31 6.24
N GLU A 19 6.09 0.29 6.76
CA GLU A 19 7.39 -0.15 6.26
C GLU A 19 7.23 -1.50 5.56
N PHE A 20 7.83 -1.65 4.39
CA PHE A 20 7.86 -2.91 3.69
C PHE A 20 9.16 -3.13 2.93
N ARG A 21 9.51 -4.40 2.74
CA ARG A 21 10.55 -4.82 1.80
C ARG A 21 9.89 -5.34 0.53
N TYR A 22 10.49 -5.08 -0.62
CA TYR A 22 10.01 -5.61 -1.88
C TYR A 22 11.13 -6.25 -2.69
N SER A 23 10.74 -7.18 -3.56
CA SER A 23 11.63 -7.85 -4.49
C SER A 23 11.06 -7.77 -5.90
N LEU A 24 11.96 -7.67 -6.87
CA LEU A 24 11.63 -7.68 -8.29
C LEU A 24 12.19 -8.96 -8.91
N SER A 25 11.34 -9.70 -9.63
CA SER A 25 11.74 -10.86 -10.42
C SER A 25 11.16 -10.72 -11.82
N GLY A 26 12.01 -10.25 -12.75
CA GLY A 26 11.60 -9.89 -14.10
C GLY A 26 10.51 -8.81 -14.10
N THR A 27 9.31 -9.17 -14.56
CA THR A 27 8.16 -8.26 -14.60
C THR A 27 7.32 -8.27 -13.33
N THR A 28 7.56 -9.24 -12.43
CA THR A 28 6.79 -9.44 -11.21
C THR A 28 7.42 -8.71 -10.03
N ALA A 29 6.58 -8.08 -9.20
CA ALA A 29 6.98 -7.47 -7.94
C ALA A 29 6.17 -8.10 -6.80
N SER A 30 6.84 -8.39 -5.69
CA SER A 30 6.20 -8.83 -4.44
C SER A 30 6.79 -8.05 -3.27
N GLY A 31 5.97 -7.82 -2.25
CA GLY A 31 6.36 -7.02 -1.10
C GLY A 31 5.74 -7.55 0.19
N LEU A 32 6.46 -7.36 1.29
CA LEU A 32 6.07 -7.79 2.63
C LEU A 32 6.22 -6.62 3.60
N PHE A 33 5.13 -6.27 4.28
CA PHE A 33 5.18 -5.30 5.37
C PHE A 33 5.98 -5.86 6.54
N THR A 34 6.87 -5.03 7.08
CA THR A 34 7.69 -5.28 8.28
C THR A 34 7.16 -4.51 9.48
N TYR A 35 6.44 -3.41 9.24
CA TYR A 35 5.86 -2.56 10.27
C TYR A 35 4.66 -1.75 9.72
N GLY A 36 3.82 -1.24 10.62
CA GLY A 36 2.79 -0.24 10.30
C GLY A 36 1.34 -0.69 10.38
N SER A 37 0.46 0.22 9.97
CA SER A 37 -0.99 0.09 10.04
C SER A 37 -1.53 -0.96 9.06
N MET A 38 -0.98 -1.03 7.84
CA MET A 38 -1.39 -2.00 6.82
C MET A 38 -1.10 -3.43 7.27
N LEU A 39 0.06 -3.64 7.91
CA LEU A 39 0.40 -4.94 8.50
C LEU A 39 -0.63 -5.36 9.55
N THR A 40 -0.98 -4.44 10.44
CA THR A 40 -1.88 -4.69 11.57
C THR A 40 -3.33 -4.89 11.10
N ALA A 41 -3.79 -4.11 10.12
CA ALA A 41 -5.16 -4.13 9.65
C ALA A 41 -5.44 -5.23 8.61
N TYR A 42 -4.48 -5.51 7.72
CA TYR A 42 -4.71 -6.29 6.51
C TYR A 42 -3.70 -7.42 6.27
N GLY A 43 -2.70 -7.58 7.14
CA GLY A 43 -1.71 -8.64 7.07
C GLY A 43 -0.46 -8.27 6.29
N THR A 44 0.39 -9.27 6.02
CA THR A 44 1.79 -9.05 5.60
C THR A 44 1.97 -8.66 4.14
N ALA A 45 1.00 -8.92 3.26
CA ALA A 45 1.16 -8.69 1.83
C ALA A 45 0.99 -7.22 1.45
N VAL A 46 1.98 -6.66 0.75
CA VAL A 46 1.87 -5.31 0.17
C VAL A 46 0.95 -5.36 -1.06
N PRO A 47 0.00 -4.42 -1.22
CA PRO A 47 -0.79 -4.29 -2.44
C PRO A 47 0.12 -4.21 -3.67
N SER A 48 -0.05 -5.13 -4.62
CA SER A 48 0.79 -5.15 -5.83
C SER A 48 0.64 -3.87 -6.67
N GLY A 49 -0.49 -3.16 -6.54
CA GLY A 49 -0.68 -1.84 -7.13
C GLY A 49 0.28 -0.78 -6.60
N TRP A 50 0.70 -0.85 -5.34
CA TRP A 50 1.72 0.05 -4.78
C TRP A 50 3.09 -0.25 -5.40
N LEU A 51 3.44 -1.53 -5.51
CA LEU A 51 4.72 -1.97 -6.07
C LEU A 51 4.89 -1.58 -7.55
N LEU A 52 3.79 -1.54 -8.30
CA LEU A 52 3.82 -1.09 -9.69
C LEU A 52 4.21 0.39 -9.81
N ALA A 53 3.78 1.23 -8.85
CA ALA A 53 4.09 2.65 -8.83
C ALA A 53 5.60 2.92 -8.62
N LEU A 54 6.29 2.05 -7.87
CA LEU A 54 7.73 2.19 -7.56
C LEU A 54 8.63 2.25 -8.81
N LYS A 55 8.17 1.75 -9.97
CA LYS A 55 8.92 1.84 -11.23
C LYS A 55 8.95 3.25 -11.82
N TYR A 56 8.06 4.14 -11.37
CA TYR A 56 7.81 5.45 -11.99
C TYR A 56 8.06 6.62 -11.04
N VAL A 57 8.42 6.34 -9.78
CA VAL A 57 8.56 7.35 -8.74
C VAL A 57 9.93 7.25 -8.09
N THR A 58 10.40 8.37 -7.57
CA THR A 58 11.65 8.47 -6.84
C THR A 58 11.40 8.55 -5.35
N ASP A 59 12.48 8.54 -4.58
CA ASP A 59 12.45 8.84 -3.16
C ASP A 59 11.70 10.16 -2.88
N TYR A 60 10.95 10.18 -1.78
CA TYR A 60 10.03 11.23 -1.32
C TYR A 60 8.80 11.52 -2.21
N ALA A 61 8.47 10.68 -3.20
CA ALA A 61 7.31 10.92 -4.05
C ALA A 61 5.96 10.80 -3.29
N HIS A 62 5.03 11.71 -3.60
CA HIS A 62 3.62 11.65 -3.20
C HIS A 62 2.79 11.06 -4.34
N VAL A 63 2.09 9.96 -4.08
CA VAL A 63 1.33 9.23 -5.09
C VAL A 63 -0.10 9.00 -4.64
N LYS A 64 -1.04 9.21 -5.57
CA LYS A 64 -2.44 8.84 -5.42
C LYS A 64 -2.78 7.69 -6.36
N LEU A 65 -3.27 6.58 -5.80
CA LEU A 65 -3.51 5.35 -6.54
C LEU A 65 -4.96 4.91 -6.38
N ILE A 66 -5.58 4.50 -7.49
CA ILE A 66 -6.79 3.66 -7.45
C ILE A 66 -6.34 2.25 -7.78
N VAL A 67 -6.40 1.35 -6.79
CA VAL A 67 -5.94 -0.03 -6.96
C VAL A 67 -7.16 -0.94 -7.05
N PRO A 68 -7.29 -1.74 -8.13
CA PRO A 68 -8.38 -2.70 -8.26
C PRO A 68 -8.23 -3.84 -7.26
N SER A 69 -9.33 -4.54 -6.96
CA SER A 69 -9.39 -5.60 -5.95
C SER A 69 -8.32 -6.68 -6.09
N LYS A 70 -8.06 -7.14 -7.32
CA LYS A 70 -7.04 -8.15 -7.63
C LYS A 70 -5.59 -7.73 -7.32
N MET A 71 -5.37 -6.45 -7.04
CA MET A 71 -4.06 -5.87 -6.74
C MET A 71 -4.01 -5.16 -5.38
N GLY A 72 -5.10 -5.24 -4.60
CA GLY A 72 -5.26 -4.58 -3.31
C GLY A 72 -4.82 -5.42 -2.11
N HIS A 73 -5.11 -4.93 -0.90
CA HIS A 73 -4.93 -5.66 0.36
C HIS A 73 -6.05 -6.71 0.57
N ASP A 74 -5.96 -7.52 1.63
CA ASP A 74 -6.87 -8.66 1.91
C ASP A 74 -8.37 -8.31 1.82
N ALA A 75 -8.81 -7.23 2.48
CA ALA A 75 -10.21 -6.81 2.42
C ALA A 75 -10.65 -6.38 1.00
N SER A 76 -9.76 -5.75 0.22
CA SER A 76 -10.01 -5.40 -1.18
C SER A 76 -10.25 -6.63 -2.05
N LEU A 77 -9.47 -7.70 -1.84
CA LEU A 77 -9.67 -9.00 -2.49
C LEU A 77 -10.99 -9.66 -2.04
N ARG A 78 -11.26 -9.69 -0.73
CA ARG A 78 -12.43 -10.36 -0.15
C ARG A 78 -13.75 -9.74 -0.56
N TYR A 79 -13.83 -8.41 -0.55
CA TYR A 79 -15.06 -7.67 -0.88
C TYR A 79 -15.14 -7.23 -2.35
N VAL A 80 -14.07 -7.46 -3.11
CA VAL A 80 -14.00 -7.17 -4.55
C VAL A 80 -14.27 -5.68 -4.85
N TYR A 81 -13.74 -4.80 -4.00
CA TYR A 81 -13.84 -3.34 -4.19
C TYR A 81 -12.48 -2.71 -4.48
N PRO A 82 -12.42 -1.71 -5.39
CA PRO A 82 -11.22 -0.90 -5.56
C PRO A 82 -11.04 0.01 -4.34
N TYR A 83 -9.78 0.35 -4.03
CA TYR A 83 -9.45 1.26 -2.95
C TYR A 83 -8.63 2.42 -3.49
N PHE A 84 -8.93 3.61 -2.98
CA PHE A 84 -8.12 4.80 -3.17
C PHE A 84 -7.05 4.87 -2.06
N TYR A 85 -5.81 5.12 -2.45
CA TYR A 85 -4.68 5.31 -1.54
C TYR A 85 -4.04 6.66 -1.80
N ASP A 86 -3.78 7.38 -0.72
CA ASP A 86 -3.03 8.64 -0.72
C ASP A 86 -1.69 8.42 -0.01
N ILE A 87 -0.69 7.93 -0.75
CA ILE A 87 0.63 7.63 -0.19
C ILE A 87 1.44 8.91 -0.20
N ARG A 88 1.48 9.60 0.94
CA ARG A 88 2.09 10.92 1.09
C ARG A 88 3.59 10.95 0.78
N LYS A 89 4.29 9.85 1.05
CA LYS A 89 5.74 9.77 0.89
C LYS A 89 6.19 8.32 0.72
N PHE A 90 6.77 7.98 -0.43
CA PHE A 90 7.62 6.81 -0.56
C PHE A 90 9.04 7.16 -0.10
N GLN A 91 9.54 6.51 0.94
CA GLN A 91 10.93 6.67 1.39
C GLN A 91 11.72 5.42 1.00
N ILE A 92 12.69 5.57 0.10
CA ILE A 92 13.40 4.46 -0.54
C ILE A 92 14.88 4.53 -0.14
N TYR A 93 15.37 3.49 0.52
CA TYR A 93 16.74 3.39 1.04
C TYR A 93 17.60 2.39 0.25
#